data_AF-A0A7C7YXQ7-F1
#
_entry.id   AF-A0A7C7YXQ7-F1
#
_cell.length_a   1.000
_cell.length_b   1.000
_cell.length_c   1.000
_cell.angle_alpha   90.00
_cell.angle_beta   90.00
_cell.angle_gamma   90.00
#
_symmetry.space_group_name_H-M   'P 1'
#
loop_
_entity.id
_entity.type
_entity.pdbx_description
1 polymer ?
#
loop_
_entity_poly.entity_id
_entity_poly.type
_entity_poly.pdbx_seq_one_letter_code
_entity_poly.pdbx_strand_id
1 'polypeptide(L)' 'MDFGIAMATSADSWKLVQRAEELGFSHAWFYDTQMLSADCFV' A
#
# COMPACT_ATOMS: atom_id res chain seq x y z
N MET A 1 -14.77 -4.97 -13.51
CA MET A 1 -13.44 -5.54 -13.22
C MET A 1 -13.01 -4.93 -11.91
N ASP A 2 -12.52 -5.74 -10.97
CA ASP A 2 -12.25 -5.29 -9.61
C ASP A 2 -10.76 -5.00 -9.43
N PHE A 3 -10.40 -3.74 -9.21
CA PHE A 3 -9.01 -3.29 -9.15
C PHE A 3 -8.65 -2.83 -7.74
N GLY A 4 -7.51 -3.29 -7.24
CA GLY A 4 -6.95 -2.92 -5.95
C GLY A 4 -5.50 -2.45 -6.06
N ILE A 5 -5.01 -1.85 -4.98
CA ILE A 5 -3.61 -1.40 -4.83
C ILE A 5 -2.93 -2.10 -3.66
N ALA A 6 -1.61 -2.27 -3.76
CA ALA A 6 -0.78 -2.79 -2.68
C ALA A 6 0.47 -1.92 -2.52
N MET A 7 0.79 -1.53 -1.29
CA MET A 7 1.90 -0.61 -1.01
C MET A 7 2.60 -0.89 0.32
N ALA A 8 3.86 -0.48 0.39
CA ALA A 8 4.63 -0.48 1.62
C ALA A 8 4.02 0.52 2.60
N THR A 9 3.91 0.12 3.87
CA THR A 9 3.32 0.97 4.90
C THR A 9 4.26 2.13 5.26
N SER A 10 3.75 3.35 5.16
CA SER A 10 4.35 4.58 5.68
C SER A 10 3.29 5.46 6.34
N ALA A 11 3.71 6.43 7.17
CA ALA A 11 2.78 7.33 7.88
C ALA A 11 1.80 8.07 6.96
N ASP A 12 2.18 8.31 5.70
CA ASP A 12 1.39 9.03 4.70
C ASP A 12 0.70 8.13 3.67
N SER A 13 0.85 6.80 3.78
CA SER A 13 0.29 5.85 2.81
C SER A 13 -1.24 5.93 2.69
N TRP A 14 -1.93 6.39 3.74
CA TRP A 14 -3.37 6.64 3.72
C TRP A 14 -3.81 7.64 2.63
N LYS A 15 -2.96 8.60 2.26
CA LYS A 15 -3.26 9.58 1.20
C LYS A 15 -3.40 8.90 -0.17
N LEU A 16 -2.57 7.87 -0.43
CA LEU A 16 -2.67 7.08 -1.66
C LEU A 16 -3.96 6.27 -1.67
N VAL A 17 -4.34 5.68 -0.52
CA VAL A 17 -5.61 4.94 -0.39
C VAL A 17 -6.81 5.84 -0.61
N GLN A 18 -6.81 7.04 -0.01
CA GLN A 18 -7.85 8.03 -0.25
C GLN A 18 -7.97 8.36 -1.74
N ARG A 19 -6.84 8.58 -2.43
CA ARG A 19 -6.85 8.86 -3.87
C ARG A 19 -7.33 7.66 -4.70
N ALA A 20 -7.00 6.44 -4.29
CA ALA A 20 -7.45 5.24 -4.96
C ALA A 20 -8.96 5.03 -4.79
N GLU A 21 -9.51 5.32 -3.61
CA GLU A 21 -10.95 5.29 -3.35
C GLU A 21 -11.70 6.29 -4.26
N GLU A 22 -11.21 7.52 -4.38
CA GLU A 22 -11.77 8.54 -5.31
C GLU A 22 -11.78 8.08 -6.78
N LEU A 23 -10.85 7.19 -7.16
CA LEU A 23 -10.72 6.65 -8.51
C LEU A 23 -11.50 5.34 -8.73
N GLY A 24 -12.20 4.84 -7.69
CA GLY A 24 -13.03 3.64 -7.78
C GLY A 24 -12.28 2.32 -7.60
N PHE A 25 -11.10 2.32 -6.99
CA PHE A 25 -10.45 1.09 -6.54
C PHE A 25 -11.23 0.49 -5.36
N SER A 26 -11.30 -0.83 -5.28
CA SER A 26 -12.14 -1.51 -4.29
C SER A 26 -11.46 -1.83 -2.98
N HIS A 27 -10.14 -2.06 -3.02
CA HIS A 27 -9.37 -2.51 -1.86
C HIS A 27 -7.93 -2.01 -1.91
N ALA A 28 -7.35 -1.80 -0.74
CA ALA A 28 -5.94 -1.44 -0.56
C ALA A 28 -5.27 -2.36 0.47
N TRP A 29 -4.08 -2.87 0.11
CA TRP A 29 -3.27 -3.72 0.98
C TRP A 29 -2.00 -3.00 1.43
N PHE A 30 -1.80 -2.97 2.75
CA PHE A 30 -0.60 -2.47 3.40
C PHE A 30 0.23 -3.67 3.79
N TYR A 31 1.32 -3.92 3.09
CA TYR A 31 2.17 -5.05 3.41
C TYR A 31 3.26 -4.66 4.42
N ASP A 32 3.58 -5.61 5.29
CA ASP A 32 4.64 -5.48 6.28
C ASP A 32 6.00 -5.46 5.56
N THR A 33 6.69 -4.33 5.66
CA THR A 33 7.98 -4.13 5.03
C THR A 33 9.09 -4.94 5.70
N GLN A 34 8.97 -5.28 6.99
CA GLN A 34 10.00 -6.08 7.66
C GLN A 34 10.06 -7.52 7.14
N MET A 35 8.93 -8.06 6.68
CA MET A 35 8.87 -9.43 6.13
C MET A 35 9.15 -9.50 4.63
N LEU A 36 8.99 -8.42 3.88
CA LEU A 36 9.15 -8.41 2.41
C LEU A 36 10.38 -7.62 1.93
N SER A 37 10.77 -6.59 2.67
CA SER A 37 11.93 -5.72 2.41
C SER A 37 12.95 -5.91 3.54
N ALA A 38 13.33 -7.16 3.81
CA ALA A 38 14.50 -7.44 4.63
C ALA A 38 15.74 -6.91 3.89
N ASP A 39 15.98 -5.60 3.98
CA ASP A 39 17.28 -5.03 3.72
C ASP A 39 18.24 -5.76 4.66
N CYS A 40 19.21 -6.48 4.10
CA CYS A 40 20.40 -6.79 4.86
C CYS A 40 21.01 -5.44 5.20
N PHE A 41 20.72 -4.91 6.41
CA PHE A 41 21.26 -3.67 6.90
C PHE A 41 22.76 -3.57 6.54
N VAL A 42 23.13 -2.60 5.70
CA VAL A 42 24.51 -2.17 5.44
C VAL A 42 24.73 -0.80 6.05
#